data_AF-A0A7C9LTY2-F1
#
_entry.id   AF-A0A7C9LTY2-F1
#
_cell.length_a   1.000
_cell.length_b   1.000
_cell.length_c   1.000
_cell.angle_alpha   90.00
_cell.angle_beta   90.00
_cell.angle_gamma   90.00
#
_symmetry.space_group_name_H-M   'P 1'
#
loop_
_entity.id
_entity.type
_entity.pdbx_description
1 polymer ?
#
loop_
_entity_poly.entity_id
_entity_poly.type
_entity_poly.pdbx_seq_one_letter_code
_entity_poly.pdbx_strand_id
1 'polypeptide(L)'
;MLTAKNTSEAYDSVVIESFPGYVLNPKYITWVVDKQGRSCKYIQHNVSVEGKVKDTTDIVQVSDERSFRVKELVDDIYVTGSAKDVIAVKNNDFCTDLGSLFVTIYYPGKNIRHEYEWGKTGVKYSPEFKELVQLIGLQMFESNKENK
;
A
#
# COMPACT_ATOMS: atom_id res chain seq x y z
N MET A 1 15.46 20.05 -13.17
CA MET A 1 15.41 19.93 -11.70
C MET A 1 14.08 20.47 -11.23
N LEU A 2 13.15 19.60 -10.86
CA LEU A 2 11.91 20.00 -10.17
C LEU A 2 12.27 20.11 -8.69
N THR A 3 12.15 21.31 -8.13
CA THR A 3 12.35 21.54 -6.70
C THR A 3 11.16 21.00 -5.92
N ALA A 4 11.41 20.42 -4.74
CA ALA A 4 10.44 19.74 -3.87
C ALA A 4 9.20 20.57 -3.44
N LYS A 5 9.14 21.85 -3.82
CA LYS A 5 7.99 22.73 -3.56
C LYS A 5 6.85 22.56 -4.58
N ASN A 6 7.13 21.99 -5.76
CA ASN A 6 6.13 21.81 -6.84
C ASN A 6 5.47 20.42 -6.85
N THR A 7 5.91 19.49 -6.00
CA THR A 7 5.44 18.09 -6.03
C THR A 7 4.13 17.89 -5.27
N SER A 8 3.86 18.73 -4.25
CA SER A 8 2.58 18.77 -3.53
C SER A 8 1.41 19.30 -4.38
N GLU A 9 1.68 20.04 -5.47
CA GLU A 9 0.64 20.49 -6.41
C GLU A 9 0.37 19.49 -7.53
N ALA A 10 1.14 18.40 -7.60
CA ALA A 10 1.10 17.53 -8.76
C ALA A 10 -0.14 16.62 -8.78
N TYR A 11 -0.53 16.04 -7.64
CA TYR A 11 -1.61 15.07 -7.55
C TYR A 11 -2.68 15.47 -6.52
N ASP A 12 -3.93 15.04 -6.73
CA ASP A 12 -5.08 15.37 -5.88
C ASP A 12 -5.21 14.43 -4.68
N SER A 13 -4.98 13.14 -4.90
CA SER A 13 -5.05 12.11 -3.86
C SER A 13 -4.27 10.85 -4.23
N VAL A 14 -4.03 10.03 -3.23
CA VAL A 14 -3.47 8.68 -3.35
C VAL A 14 -4.45 7.70 -2.75
N VAL A 15 -4.66 6.59 -3.45
CA VAL A 15 -5.41 5.44 -2.94
C VAL A 15 -4.46 4.25 -2.83
N ILE A 16 -4.35 3.70 -1.63
CA ILE A 16 -3.53 2.54 -1.30
C ILE A 16 -4.48 1.40 -0.95
N GLU A 17 -4.53 0.39 -1.81
CA GLU A 17 -5.41 -0.76 -1.67
C GLU A 17 -4.58 -1.98 -1.30
N SER A 18 -5.10 -2.78 -0.39
CA SER A 18 -4.46 -4.01 -0.01
C SER A 18 -5.43 -5.18 0.11
N PHE A 19 -4.96 -6.27 -0.48
CA PHE A 19 -5.65 -7.51 -0.64
C PHE A 19 -4.88 -8.58 0.13
N PRO A 20 -5.52 -9.30 1.07
CA PRO A 20 -4.82 -10.21 1.98
C PRO A 20 -4.42 -11.55 1.34
N GLY A 21 -4.76 -11.78 0.07
CA GLY A 21 -4.60 -13.09 -0.58
C GLY A 21 -5.67 -14.06 -0.11
N TYR A 22 -5.42 -15.36 -0.28
CA TYR A 22 -6.36 -16.39 0.14
C TYR A 22 -6.16 -16.72 1.63
N VAL A 23 -6.98 -16.10 2.50
CA VAL A 23 -6.96 -16.32 3.95
C VAL A 23 -8.36 -16.45 4.51
N LEU A 24 -8.48 -17.13 5.66
CA LEU A 24 -9.74 -17.19 6.41
C LEU A 24 -10.07 -15.79 6.98
N ASN A 25 -11.29 -15.30 6.73
CA ASN A 25 -11.78 -13.97 7.13
C ASN A 25 -10.93 -12.81 6.56
N PRO A 26 -10.92 -12.64 5.23
CA PRO A 26 -10.09 -11.63 4.60
C PRO A 26 -10.54 -10.22 5.02
N LYS A 27 -9.54 -9.36 5.27
CA LYS A 27 -9.72 -7.93 5.50
C LYS A 27 -9.11 -7.17 4.33
N TYR A 28 -9.92 -6.38 3.65
CA TYR A 28 -9.48 -5.52 2.55
C TYR A 28 -9.32 -4.12 3.12
N ILE A 29 -8.15 -3.55 2.92
CA ILE A 29 -7.82 -2.24 3.47
C ILE A 29 -7.63 -1.28 2.32
N THR A 30 -8.40 -0.19 2.35
CA THR A 30 -8.20 0.94 1.43
C THR A 30 -7.86 2.18 2.24
N TRP A 31 -6.73 2.80 1.91
CA TRP A 31 -6.31 4.08 2.44
C TRP A 31 -6.43 5.15 1.37
N VAL A 32 -7.17 6.21 1.67
CA VAL A 32 -7.28 7.38 0.80
C VAL A 32 -6.58 8.53 1.51
N VAL A 33 -5.55 9.08 0.88
CA VAL A 33 -4.77 10.22 1.40
C VAL A 33 -4.90 11.37 0.42
N ASP A 34 -5.39 12.52 0.86
CA ASP A 34 -5.48 13.70 0.00
C ASP A 34 -4.16 14.48 -0.07
N LYS A 35 -4.09 15.45 -0.98
CA LYS A 35 -2.91 16.31 -1.13
C LYS A 35 -2.55 17.12 0.12
N GLN A 36 -3.47 17.32 1.05
CA GLN A 36 -3.21 17.97 2.34
C GLN A 36 -2.71 17.00 3.41
N GLY A 37 -2.59 15.70 3.09
CA GLY A 37 -2.17 14.68 4.03
C GLY A 37 -3.26 14.26 5.01
N ARG A 38 -4.53 14.60 4.75
CA ARG A 38 -5.66 14.04 5.50
C ARG A 38 -5.98 12.67 4.92
N SER A 39 -6.31 11.70 5.76
CA SER A 39 -6.62 10.37 5.27
C SER A 39 -7.83 9.71 5.91
N CYS A 40 -8.36 8.76 5.17
CA CYS A 40 -9.47 7.91 5.56
C CYS A 40 -9.12 6.45 5.29
N LYS A 41 -9.42 5.58 6.25
CA LYS A 41 -9.30 4.14 6.17
C LYS A 41 -10.65 3.50 5.98
N TYR A 42 -10.74 2.63 4.98
CA TYR A 42 -11.86 1.71 4.81
C TYR A 42 -11.34 0.31 5.11
N ILE A 43 -12.01 -0.39 6.03
CA ILE A 43 -11.70 -1.78 6.36
C ILE A 43 -12.94 -2.60 6.03
N GLN A 44 -12.86 -3.36 4.95
CA GLN A 44 -13.92 -4.29 4.59
C GLN A 44 -13.64 -5.64 5.23
N HIS A 45 -14.61 -6.15 5.98
CA HIS A 45 -14.53 -7.42 6.67
C HIS A 45 -15.40 -8.47 6.00
N ASN A 46 -14.96 -9.72 6.12
CA ASN A 46 -15.77 -10.90 5.81
C ASN A 46 -16.28 -10.94 4.38
N VAL A 47 -15.47 -10.51 3.38
CA VAL A 47 -15.79 -10.66 1.96
C VAL A 47 -15.90 -12.16 1.64
N SER A 48 -17.07 -12.71 1.91
CA SER A 48 -17.28 -14.15 2.02
C SER A 48 -17.80 -14.66 0.69
N VAL A 49 -17.13 -15.66 0.13
CA VAL A 49 -17.56 -16.35 -1.10
C VAL A 49 -18.83 -17.17 -0.88
N GLU A 50 -19.24 -17.45 0.38
CA GLU A 50 -20.36 -18.34 0.70
C GLU A 50 -21.59 -17.67 1.36
N GLY A 51 -21.68 -16.33 1.38
CA GLY A 51 -22.87 -15.61 1.87
C GLY A 51 -23.28 -15.86 3.34
N LYS A 52 -22.46 -16.55 4.14
CA LYS A 52 -22.78 -16.91 5.54
C LYS A 52 -22.51 -15.79 6.54
N VAL A 53 -21.70 -14.81 6.18
CA VAL A 53 -21.34 -13.67 7.04
C VAL A 53 -21.67 -12.38 6.28
N LYS A 54 -22.31 -11.43 6.98
CA LYS A 54 -22.64 -10.12 6.41
C LYS A 54 -21.35 -9.31 6.20
N ASP A 55 -21.14 -8.84 4.98
CA ASP A 55 -20.07 -7.89 4.67
C ASP A 55 -20.27 -6.61 5.48
N THR A 56 -19.23 -6.17 6.17
CA THR A 56 -19.22 -4.89 6.91
C THR A 56 -18.05 -4.03 6.45
N THR A 57 -18.20 -2.71 6.58
CA THR A 57 -17.14 -1.75 6.27
C THR A 57 -17.02 -0.76 7.42
N ASP A 58 -15.85 -0.72 8.04
CA ASP A 58 -15.49 0.33 8.98
C ASP A 58 -14.84 1.49 8.23
N ILE A 59 -15.23 2.71 8.58
CA ILE A 59 -14.65 3.95 8.04
C ILE A 59 -13.98 4.68 9.19
N VAL A 60 -12.66 4.87 9.10
CA VAL A 60 -11.85 5.50 10.14
C VAL A 60 -11.14 6.71 9.55
N GLN A 61 -11.47 7.91 10.02
CA GLN A 61 -10.67 9.09 9.73
C GLN A 61 -9.34 9.00 10.49
N VAL A 62 -8.24 9.22 9.79
CA VAL A 62 -6.89 9.24 10.37
C VAL A 62 -6.37 10.67 10.23
N SER A 63 -6.35 11.37 11.35
CA SER A 63 -5.95 12.78 11.44
C SER A 63 -4.71 13.00 12.30
N ASP A 64 -3.98 11.93 12.60
CA ASP A 64 -2.73 11.97 13.36
C ASP A 64 -1.49 11.96 12.46
N GLU A 65 -0.31 11.99 13.09
CA GLU A 65 1.00 12.03 12.44
C GLU A 65 1.21 10.89 11.42
N ARG A 66 0.51 9.75 11.58
CA ARG A 66 0.62 8.62 10.64
C ARG A 66 0.15 9.02 9.25
N SER A 67 -0.92 9.82 9.16
CA SER A 67 -1.48 10.26 7.89
C SER A 67 -0.47 11.10 7.08
N PHE A 68 0.23 12.00 7.76
CA PHE A 68 1.27 12.81 7.15
C PHE A 68 2.48 11.98 6.75
N ARG A 69 2.91 11.06 7.62
CA ARG A 69 4.05 10.19 7.33
C ARG A 69 3.82 9.31 6.10
N VAL A 70 2.61 8.85 5.90
CA VAL A 70 2.22 8.04 4.74
C VAL A 70 2.29 8.86 3.47
N LYS A 71 1.82 10.10 3.51
CA LYS A 71 1.94 11.03 2.39
C LYS A 71 3.42 11.26 2.03
N GLU A 72 4.27 11.52 3.02
CA GLU A 72 5.72 11.70 2.81
C GLU A 72 6.35 10.47 2.14
N LEU A 73 6.08 9.27 2.65
CA LEU A 73 6.60 8.03 2.07
C LEU A 73 6.13 7.82 0.62
N VAL A 74 4.87 8.16 0.32
CA VAL A 74 4.37 8.10 -1.05
C VAL A 74 5.05 9.13 -1.95
N ASP A 75 5.24 10.35 -1.47
CA ASP A 75 5.96 11.40 -2.20
C ASP A 75 7.40 10.97 -2.49
N ASP A 76 8.09 10.41 -1.50
CA ASP A 76 9.48 9.98 -1.62
C ASP A 76 9.62 8.80 -2.58
N ILE A 77 8.76 7.79 -2.48
CA ILE A 77 8.87 6.57 -3.27
C ILE A 77 8.39 6.77 -4.71
N TYR A 78 7.24 7.41 -4.91
CA TYR A 78 6.52 7.35 -6.20
C TYR A 78 6.46 8.67 -6.95
N VAL A 79 6.51 9.81 -6.25
CA VAL A 79 6.33 11.13 -6.89
C VAL A 79 7.70 11.73 -7.22
N THR A 80 8.61 11.74 -6.25
CA THR A 80 9.94 12.31 -6.39
C THR A 80 10.97 11.25 -6.77
N GLY A 81 10.75 9.99 -6.35
CA GLY A 81 11.72 8.91 -6.51
C GLY A 81 12.99 9.12 -5.67
N SER A 82 12.91 9.90 -4.59
CA SER A 82 14.00 10.09 -3.63
C SER A 82 14.29 8.81 -2.84
N ALA A 83 13.26 8.00 -2.60
CA ALA A 83 13.35 6.67 -2.03
C ALA A 83 13.01 5.60 -3.07
N LYS A 84 13.62 4.42 -2.94
CA LYS A 84 13.26 3.26 -3.76
C LYS A 84 12.16 2.47 -3.06
N ASP A 85 11.34 1.76 -3.81
CA ASP A 85 10.45 0.71 -3.31
C ASP A 85 11.18 -0.63 -3.19
N VAL A 86 11.89 -1.03 -4.26
CA VAL A 86 12.64 -2.29 -4.37
C VAL A 86 14.14 -2.02 -4.41
N ILE A 87 14.89 -2.71 -3.53
CA ILE A 87 16.34 -2.62 -3.46
C ILE A 87 17.01 -3.73 -4.28
N ALA A 88 16.45 -4.94 -4.27
CA ALA A 88 17.00 -6.07 -5.00
C ALA A 88 15.93 -7.13 -5.28
N VAL A 89 16.14 -7.94 -6.32
CA VAL A 89 15.38 -9.15 -6.61
C VAL A 89 16.36 -10.32 -6.57
N LYS A 90 16.20 -11.23 -5.61
CA LYS A 90 17.09 -12.39 -5.43
C LYS A 90 16.68 -13.59 -6.29
N ASN A 91 15.38 -13.81 -6.45
CA ASN A 91 14.74 -14.86 -7.23
C ASN A 91 13.36 -14.37 -7.68
N ASN A 92 12.84 -14.94 -8.75
CA ASN A 92 11.51 -14.61 -9.29
C ASN A 92 10.51 -15.74 -9.05
N ASP A 93 10.63 -16.40 -7.90
CA ASP A 93 9.74 -17.49 -7.52
C ASP A 93 8.34 -16.93 -7.29
N PHE A 94 7.35 -17.67 -7.80
CA PHE A 94 5.95 -17.30 -7.74
C PHE A 94 5.21 -18.23 -6.77
N CYS A 95 4.59 -17.65 -5.77
CA CYS A 95 3.70 -18.31 -4.84
C CYS A 95 2.27 -17.85 -5.13
N THR A 96 1.37 -18.79 -5.35
CA THR A 96 -0.06 -18.52 -5.39
C THR A 96 -0.54 -18.19 -3.98
N ASP A 97 -1.70 -17.55 -3.86
CA ASP A 97 -2.40 -17.25 -2.60
C ASP A 97 -1.85 -16.10 -1.74
N LEU A 98 -0.71 -15.50 -2.11
CA LEU A 98 -0.22 -14.29 -1.47
C LEU A 98 -1.02 -13.06 -1.92
N GLY A 99 -1.17 -12.10 -1.01
CA GLY A 99 -1.93 -10.87 -1.25
C GLY A 99 -1.31 -9.93 -2.28
N SER A 100 -1.89 -8.75 -2.39
CA SER A 100 -1.39 -7.68 -3.27
C SER A 100 -1.53 -6.32 -2.61
N LEU A 101 -0.66 -5.39 -3.02
CA LEU A 101 -0.75 -3.97 -2.70
C LEU A 101 -0.82 -3.18 -4.00
N PHE A 102 -1.73 -2.22 -4.06
CA PHE A 102 -1.85 -1.28 -5.17
C PHE A 102 -1.74 0.14 -4.64
N VAL A 103 -0.91 0.97 -5.28
CA VAL A 103 -0.79 2.39 -4.97
C VAL A 103 -1.18 3.16 -6.22
N THR A 104 -2.32 3.83 -6.18
CA THR A 104 -2.83 4.66 -7.28
C THR A 104 -2.72 6.13 -6.90
N ILE A 105 -1.97 6.89 -7.71
CA ILE A 105 -1.78 8.33 -7.55
C ILE A 105 -2.65 9.04 -8.59
N TYR A 106 -3.58 9.86 -8.13
CA TYR A 106 -4.56 10.55 -8.97
C TYR A 106 -4.10 11.97 -9.25
N TYR A 107 -3.78 12.26 -10.50
CA TYR A 107 -3.50 13.61 -10.99
C TYR A 107 -4.70 14.12 -11.80
N PRO A 108 -4.86 15.44 -11.95
CA PRO A 108 -5.81 15.99 -12.91
C PRO A 108 -5.56 15.41 -14.33
N GLY A 109 -6.53 14.65 -14.84
CA GLY A 109 -6.50 14.09 -16.20
C GLY A 109 -5.57 12.88 -16.42
N LYS A 110 -4.86 12.37 -15.39
CA LYS A 110 -4.04 11.15 -15.50
C LYS A 110 -3.89 10.45 -14.15
N ASN A 111 -3.81 9.11 -14.15
CA ASN A 111 -3.55 8.33 -12.94
C ASN A 111 -2.35 7.40 -13.18
N ILE A 112 -1.54 7.21 -12.15
CA ILE A 112 -0.41 6.26 -12.16
C ILE A 112 -0.70 5.19 -11.11
N ARG A 113 -0.60 3.92 -11.48
CA ARG A 113 -0.83 2.77 -10.59
C ARG A 113 0.42 1.92 -10.48
N HIS A 114 0.86 1.67 -9.26
CA HIS A 114 1.95 0.76 -8.91
C HIS A 114 1.36 -0.49 -8.28
N GLU A 115 1.83 -1.66 -8.71
CA GLU A 115 1.26 -2.95 -8.31
C GLU A 115 2.35 -3.84 -7.72
N TYR A 116 2.07 -4.37 -6.54
CA TYR A 116 2.93 -5.29 -5.82
C TYR A 116 2.16 -6.56 -5.55
N GLU A 117 2.45 -7.58 -6.34
CA GLU A 117 1.97 -8.94 -6.09
C GLU A 117 2.90 -9.60 -5.08
N TRP A 118 2.43 -9.79 -3.84
CA TRP A 118 3.25 -10.42 -2.79
C TRP A 118 3.60 -11.88 -3.13
N GLY A 119 2.96 -12.46 -4.15
CA GLY A 119 3.31 -13.72 -4.78
C GLY A 119 4.79 -13.87 -5.16
N LYS A 120 5.51 -12.75 -5.36
CA LYS A 120 6.94 -12.74 -5.70
C LYS A 120 7.80 -12.70 -4.44
N THR A 121 8.21 -13.88 -3.95
CA THR A 121 8.84 -14.04 -2.63
C THR A 121 10.31 -13.61 -2.56
N GLY A 122 10.94 -13.37 -3.72
CA GLY A 122 12.36 -13.00 -3.82
C GLY A 122 12.69 -11.52 -3.81
N VAL A 123 11.72 -10.66 -3.49
CA VAL A 123 11.89 -9.21 -3.57
C VAL A 123 12.35 -8.64 -2.22
N LYS A 124 13.45 -7.87 -2.24
CA LYS A 124 13.92 -7.11 -1.08
C LYS A 124 13.44 -5.67 -1.20
N TYR A 125 12.45 -5.32 -0.38
CA TYR A 125 11.92 -3.97 -0.29
C TYR A 125 12.77 -3.04 0.59
N SER A 126 12.68 -1.73 0.32
CA SER A 126 13.35 -0.69 1.08
C SER A 126 12.74 -0.47 2.47
N PRO A 127 13.51 0.07 3.43
CA PRO A 127 12.97 0.46 4.74
C PRO A 127 11.75 1.39 4.63
N GLU A 128 11.77 2.37 3.72
CA GLU A 128 10.71 3.34 3.49
C GLU A 128 9.42 2.65 3.01
N PHE A 129 9.55 1.73 2.06
CA PHE A 129 8.41 0.97 1.57
C PHE A 129 7.85 0.02 2.65
N LYS A 130 8.72 -0.62 3.43
CA LYS A 130 8.30 -1.46 4.57
C LYS A 130 7.56 -0.64 5.62
N GLU A 131 8.06 0.56 5.93
CA GLU A 131 7.40 1.50 6.84
C GLU A 131 6.01 1.89 6.32
N LEU A 132 5.90 2.20 5.02
CA LEU A 132 4.62 2.52 4.38
C LEU A 132 3.63 1.38 4.60
N VAL A 133 4.04 0.14 4.29
CA VAL A 133 3.20 -1.07 4.41
C VAL A 133 2.78 -1.33 5.87
N GLN A 134 3.66 -1.07 6.83
CA GLN A 134 3.34 -1.19 8.26
C GLN A 134 2.33 -0.13 8.71
N LEU A 135 2.51 1.14 8.33
CA LEU A 135 1.62 2.24 8.72
C LEU A 135 0.20 2.03 8.22
N ILE A 136 0.05 1.57 6.97
CA ILE A 136 -1.26 1.28 6.36
C ILE A 136 -1.94 0.05 7.01
N GLY A 137 -1.22 -0.67 7.88
CA GLY A 137 -1.73 -1.76 8.70
C GLY A 137 -1.75 -3.10 7.98
N LEU A 138 -0.77 -3.33 7.11
CA LEU A 138 -0.62 -4.60 6.40
C LEU A 138 0.47 -5.46 7.01
N GLN A 139 0.20 -6.75 7.07
CA GLN A 139 1.25 -7.73 7.24
C GLN A 139 1.92 -7.95 5.88
N MET A 140 3.18 -7.54 5.77
CA MET A 140 4.03 -8.12 4.73
C MET A 140 4.22 -9.60 5.03
N PHE A 141 3.94 -10.45 4.06
CA PHE A 141 4.41 -11.83 4.09
C PHE A 141 5.89 -11.82 3.71
N GLU A 142 6.76 -11.51 4.66
CA GLU A 142 8.18 -11.83 4.49
C GLU A 142 8.31 -13.35 4.55
N SER A 143 8.76 -13.99 3.47
CA SER A 143 9.04 -15.42 3.52
C SER A 143 10.22 -15.62 4.48
N ASN A 144 9.93 -16.00 5.71
CA ASN A 144 10.93 -16.51 6.63
C ASN A 144 11.43 -17.85 6.08
N LYS A 145 12.51 -17.80 5.29
CA LYS A 145 13.42 -18.93 5.12
C LYS A 145 14.85 -18.44 5.31
N GLU A 146 15.18 -18.19 6.56
CA GLU A 146 16.48 -18.61 7.08
C GLU A 146 16.24 -19.75 8.09
N ASN A 147 15.77 -20.89 7.58
CA ASN A 147 16.07 -22.14 8.26
C ASN A 147 17.56 -22.41 7.99
N LYS A 148 18.37 -22.21 9.02
CA LYS A 148 19.71 -22.80 9.12
C LYS A 148 19.65 -24.32 9.06
#